data_AF-A0A0D0AD79-F1
#
_entry.id   AF-A0A0D0AD79-F1
#
_cell.length_a   1.000
_cell.length_b   1.000
_cell.length_c   1.000
_cell.angle_alpha   90.00
_cell.angle_beta   90.00
_cell.angle_gamma   90.00
#
_symmetry.space_group_name_H-M   'P 1'
#
loop_
_entity.id
_entity.type
_entity.pdbx_description
1 polymer ?
#
loop_
_entity_poly.entity_id
_entity_poly.type
_entity_poly.pdbx_seq_one_letter_code
_entity_poly.pdbx_strand_id
1 'polypeptide(L)'
;HPRTEEEEAKTNNVWLKGHTDFGSISILWSQPVAALQIQTREGKWRWIRHMENALVVNAGDAIDFLTGGYYKGTIHRVVQPAVDQRNYTRLGAFFFAMPNDDIKLVPMVESPVLQRVGIQRRCEDSEAPTMENWMIARTMSYVNSKLKSGKEKGVEEEIVHGVVIKHYN
;
A
#
# COMPACT_ATOMS: atom_id res chain seq x y z
N HIS A 1 17.02 11.31 5.61
CA HIS A 1 17.86 12.48 5.31
C HIS A 1 17.00 13.53 4.60
N PRO A 2 17.16 14.82 4.93
CA PRO A 2 16.49 15.89 4.19
C PRO A 2 16.90 15.83 2.72
N ARG A 3 15.92 15.89 1.81
CA ARG A 3 16.15 15.98 0.37
C ARG A 3 16.45 17.43 -0.01
N THR A 4 17.28 17.63 -1.02
CA THR A 4 17.55 18.95 -1.60
C THR A 4 16.31 19.47 -2.34
N GLU A 5 16.20 20.78 -2.55
CA GLU A 5 15.10 21.38 -3.32
C GLU A 5 15.02 20.81 -4.75
N GLU A 6 16.17 20.49 -5.35
CA GLU A 6 16.24 19.87 -6.68
C GLU A 6 15.65 18.45 -6.66
N GLU A 7 15.93 17.65 -5.64
CA GLU A 7 15.35 16.31 -5.48
C GLU A 7 13.84 16.37 -5.22
N GLU A 8 13.39 17.36 -4.45
CA GLU A 8 11.98 17.59 -4.17
C GLU A 8 11.23 18.00 -5.45
N ALA A 9 11.79 18.92 -6.24
CA ALA A 9 11.23 19.32 -7.53
C ALA A 9 11.16 18.14 -8.51
N LYS A 10 12.24 17.32 -8.61
CA LYS A 10 12.26 16.13 -9.47
C LYS A 10 11.21 15.09 -9.11
N THR A 11 10.86 15.00 -7.83
CA THR A 11 9.89 14.01 -7.32
C THR A 11 8.49 14.59 -7.09
N ASN A 12 8.26 15.86 -7.47
CA ASN A 12 7.03 16.59 -7.15
C ASN A 12 6.65 16.51 -5.66
N ASN A 13 7.66 16.52 -4.78
CA ASN A 13 7.53 16.36 -3.33
C ASN A 13 6.96 14.99 -2.90
N VAL A 14 6.94 13.98 -3.78
CA VAL A 14 6.48 12.61 -3.48
C VAL A 14 7.69 11.74 -3.12
N TRP A 15 7.75 11.34 -1.85
CA TRP A 15 8.85 10.55 -1.33
C TRP A 15 8.70 9.06 -1.59
N LEU A 16 7.46 8.59 -1.58
CA LEU A 16 7.04 7.25 -1.97
C LEU A 16 5.66 7.37 -2.61
N LYS A 17 5.52 6.92 -3.86
CA LYS A 17 4.26 6.96 -4.61
C LYS A 17 3.14 6.22 -3.88
N GLY A 18 1.91 6.58 -4.17
CA GLY A 18 0.72 5.93 -3.62
C GLY A 18 0.68 4.44 -3.96
N HIS A 19 0.57 3.59 -2.96
CA HIS A 19 0.58 2.14 -3.09
C HIS A 19 -0.25 1.48 -1.97
N THR A 20 -0.44 0.17 -2.07
CA THR A 20 -0.90 -0.70 -0.98
C THR A 20 0.27 -1.52 -0.46
N ASP A 21 0.28 -1.86 0.83
CA ASP A 21 1.26 -2.79 1.37
C ASP A 21 0.96 -4.22 0.90
N PHE A 22 1.98 -5.05 0.69
CA PHE A 22 1.81 -6.40 0.14
C PHE A 22 1.29 -7.43 1.15
N GLY A 23 1.50 -7.22 2.45
CA GLY A 23 1.12 -8.13 3.53
C GLY A 23 -0.37 -8.09 3.89
N SER A 24 -0.74 -8.60 5.07
CA SER A 24 -2.11 -8.56 5.57
C SER A 24 -2.39 -7.27 6.34
N ILE A 25 -1.55 -6.97 7.34
CA ILE A 25 -1.69 -5.79 8.20
C ILE A 25 -0.31 -5.14 8.37
N SER A 26 -0.25 -3.82 8.18
CA SER A 26 0.90 -3.01 8.55
C SER A 26 0.61 -2.28 9.84
N ILE A 27 1.58 -2.27 10.75
CA ILE A 27 1.52 -1.59 12.04
C ILE A 27 2.72 -0.66 12.14
N LEU A 28 2.46 0.62 12.34
CA LEU A 28 3.48 1.65 12.38
C LEU A 28 3.37 2.44 13.68
N TRP A 29 4.50 2.80 14.27
CA TRP A 29 4.49 3.78 15.34
C TRP A 29 4.11 5.16 14.80
N SER A 30 3.13 5.82 15.43
CA SER A 30 2.78 7.19 15.05
C SER A 30 3.96 8.12 15.33
N GLN A 31 4.31 8.94 14.35
CA GLN A 31 5.45 9.84 14.44
C GLN A 31 5.02 11.31 14.32
N PRO A 32 5.71 12.25 14.99
CA PRO A 32 5.34 13.66 15.02
C PRO A 32 5.66 14.43 13.72
N VAL A 33 6.15 13.75 12.67
CA VAL A 33 6.42 14.33 11.34
C VAL A 33 5.33 13.86 10.35
N ALA A 34 4.47 14.78 9.96
CA ALA A 34 3.35 14.56 9.05
C ALA A 34 3.83 14.46 7.61
N ALA A 35 4.11 13.23 7.16
CA ALA A 35 4.50 12.90 5.79
C ALA A 35 3.58 11.86 5.14
N LEU A 36 2.82 11.12 5.94
CA LEU A 36 1.95 10.03 5.49
C LEU A 36 0.59 10.56 5.06
N GLN A 37 0.14 10.17 3.87
CA GLN A 37 -1.21 10.44 3.38
C GLN A 37 -1.89 9.14 2.96
N ILE A 38 -3.20 9.05 3.17
CA ILE A 38 -4.06 7.99 2.65
C ILE A 38 -4.99 8.56 1.58
N GLN A 39 -5.37 7.73 0.61
CA GLN A 39 -6.38 8.08 -0.38
C GLN A 39 -7.74 7.59 0.11
N THR A 40 -8.72 8.49 0.18
CA THR A 40 -10.11 8.11 0.49
C THR A 40 -10.77 7.43 -0.70
N ARG A 41 -11.95 6.83 -0.48
CA ARG A 41 -12.73 6.18 -1.54
C ARG A 41 -13.14 7.13 -2.66
N GLU A 42 -13.22 8.43 -2.35
CA GLU A 42 -13.50 9.50 -3.32
C GLU A 42 -12.23 9.97 -4.07
N GLY A 43 -11.11 9.28 -3.92
CA GLY A 43 -9.84 9.62 -4.57
C GLY A 43 -9.09 10.80 -3.94
N LYS A 44 -9.49 11.26 -2.75
CA LYS A 44 -8.88 12.43 -2.09
C LYS A 44 -7.76 12.02 -1.15
N TRP A 45 -6.61 12.69 -1.24
CA TRP A 45 -5.52 12.51 -0.30
C TRP A 45 -5.81 13.21 1.03
N ARG A 46 -5.59 12.50 2.14
CA ARG A 46 -5.76 13.00 3.51
C ARG A 46 -4.52 12.69 4.34
N TRP A 47 -4.08 13.67 5.12
CA TRP A 47 -2.99 13.49 6.08
C TRP A 47 -3.41 12.60 7.24
N ILE A 48 -2.49 11.75 7.68
CA ILE A 48 -2.63 11.03 8.95
C ILE A 48 -2.08 11.92 10.07
N ARG A 49 -2.96 12.32 10.98
CA ARG A 49 -2.59 13.13 12.15
C ARG A 49 -1.75 12.28 13.12
N HIS A 50 -0.68 12.86 13.63
CA HIS A 50 0.07 12.26 14.73
C HIS A 50 -0.77 12.20 16.01
N MET A 51 -0.70 11.06 16.70
CA MET A 51 -1.21 10.89 18.05
C MET A 51 -0.13 10.24 18.90
N GLU A 52 0.13 10.82 20.07
CA GLU A 52 1.12 10.30 21.00
C GLU A 52 0.72 8.88 21.47
N ASN A 53 1.70 7.98 21.55
CA ASN A 53 1.52 6.57 21.93
C ASN A 53 0.50 5.79 21.07
N ALA A 54 0.21 6.27 19.86
CA ALA A 54 -0.68 5.59 18.94
C ALA A 54 0.08 4.74 17.91
N LEU A 55 -0.62 3.72 17.42
CA LEU A 55 -0.22 2.95 16.25
C LEU A 55 -1.09 3.35 15.06
N VAL A 56 -0.48 3.48 13.90
CA VAL A 56 -1.19 3.51 12.61
C VAL A 56 -1.28 2.08 12.11
N VAL A 57 -2.49 1.61 11.86
CA VAL A 57 -2.76 0.24 11.41
C VAL A 57 -3.53 0.28 10.10
N ASN A 58 -3.06 -0.45 9.09
CA ASN A 58 -3.74 -0.52 7.79
C ASN A 58 -3.74 -1.92 7.20
N ALA A 59 -4.74 -2.19 6.38
CA ALA A 59 -4.83 -3.42 5.59
C ALA A 59 -3.91 -3.33 4.36
N GLY A 60 -3.29 -4.46 4.02
CA GLY A 60 -2.53 -4.67 2.80
C GLY A 60 -3.27 -5.57 1.80
N ASP A 61 -2.55 -6.03 0.79
CA ASP A 61 -3.10 -6.83 -0.29
C ASP A 61 -3.48 -8.24 0.14
N ALA A 62 -2.70 -8.90 1.00
CA ALA A 62 -2.96 -10.29 1.36
C ALA A 62 -4.33 -10.45 2.02
N ILE A 63 -4.73 -9.53 2.89
CA ILE A 63 -6.08 -9.56 3.49
C ILE A 63 -7.17 -9.18 2.47
N ASP A 64 -6.86 -8.37 1.45
CA ASP A 64 -7.77 -8.07 0.34
C ASP A 64 -8.06 -9.35 -0.48
N PHE A 65 -7.01 -10.09 -0.86
CA PHE A 65 -7.14 -11.41 -1.50
C PHE A 65 -7.98 -12.37 -0.66
N LEU A 66 -7.57 -12.60 0.59
CA LEU A 66 -8.19 -13.58 1.48
C LEU A 66 -9.65 -13.25 1.82
N THR A 67 -10.01 -11.96 1.79
CA THR A 67 -11.38 -11.52 2.08
C THR A 67 -12.19 -11.18 0.84
N GLY A 68 -11.68 -11.45 -0.36
CA GLY A 68 -12.40 -11.17 -1.59
C GLY A 68 -12.84 -9.72 -1.71
N GLY A 69 -11.98 -8.77 -1.33
CA GLY A 69 -12.27 -7.34 -1.43
C GLY A 69 -13.10 -6.74 -0.29
N TYR A 70 -13.42 -7.51 0.76
CA TYR A 70 -14.13 -6.97 1.94
C TYR A 70 -13.24 -6.00 2.73
N TYR A 71 -12.00 -6.38 3.03
CA TYR A 71 -10.97 -5.46 3.53
C TYR A 71 -10.04 -5.07 2.40
N LYS A 72 -10.24 -3.87 1.86
CA LYS A 72 -9.41 -3.36 0.78
C LYS A 72 -8.06 -2.88 1.28
N GLY A 73 -7.01 -3.16 0.52
CA GLY A 73 -5.68 -2.59 0.75
C GLY A 73 -5.75 -1.06 0.84
N THR A 74 -5.15 -0.49 1.88
CA THR A 74 -5.19 0.97 2.09
C THR A 74 -4.18 1.64 1.18
N ILE A 75 -4.68 2.46 0.23
CA ILE A 75 -3.83 3.26 -0.65
C ILE A 75 -3.23 4.39 0.16
N HIS A 76 -1.91 4.46 0.21
CA HIS A 76 -1.18 5.46 0.97
C HIS A 76 0.13 5.86 0.29
N ARG A 77 0.60 7.08 0.55
CA ARG A 77 1.85 7.65 0.01
C ARG A 77 2.64 8.37 1.08
N VAL A 78 3.92 8.59 0.81
CA VAL A 78 4.77 9.46 1.63
C VAL A 78 5.13 10.68 0.79
N VAL A 79 4.93 11.87 1.34
CA VAL A 79 5.23 13.16 0.70
C VAL A 79 6.09 14.02 1.61
N GLN A 80 6.66 15.09 1.06
CA GLN A 80 7.37 16.09 1.84
C GLN A 80 6.47 16.61 2.98
N PRO A 81 6.99 16.71 4.21
CA PRO A 81 6.25 17.26 5.34
C PRO A 81 5.82 18.71 5.15
N ALA A 82 4.90 19.15 6.00
CA ALA A 82 4.54 20.55 6.16
C ALA A 82 5.79 21.42 6.41
N VAL A 83 5.75 22.68 5.96
CA VAL A 83 6.91 23.60 5.93
C VAL A 83 7.63 23.69 7.26
N ASP A 84 6.87 23.80 8.35
CA ASP A 84 7.33 23.88 9.74
C ASP A 84 7.99 22.58 10.24
N GLN A 85 7.83 21.48 9.52
CA GLN A 85 8.36 20.17 9.90
C GLN A 85 9.52 19.67 9.03
N ARG A 86 9.87 20.37 7.94
CA ARG A 86 10.87 19.91 6.95
C ARG A 86 12.29 19.77 7.50
N ASN A 87 12.60 20.48 8.59
CA ASN A 87 13.91 20.43 9.24
C ASN A 87 14.04 19.27 10.25
N TYR A 88 12.98 18.51 10.51
CA TYR A 88 13.04 17.36 11.41
C TYR A 88 13.36 16.07 10.66
N THR A 89 14.13 15.21 11.32
CA THR A 89 14.35 13.85 10.81
C THR A 89 13.09 13.02 11.02
N ARG A 90 12.56 12.48 9.93
CA ARG A 90 11.47 11.50 9.93
C ARG A 90 12.04 10.10 10.19
N LEU A 91 11.65 9.46 11.28
CA LEU A 91 12.01 8.07 11.60
C LEU A 91 10.74 7.24 11.73
N GLY A 92 10.69 6.09 11.06
CA GLY A 92 9.57 5.16 11.16
C GLY A 92 10.03 3.78 11.59
N ALA A 93 9.26 3.16 12.47
CA ALA A 93 9.34 1.76 12.81
C ALA A 93 8.06 1.08 12.30
N PHE A 94 8.24 0.04 11.48
CA PHE A 94 7.16 -0.62 10.75
C PHE A 94 7.22 -2.12 11.05
N PHE A 95 6.07 -2.70 11.35
CA PHE A 95 5.88 -4.13 11.47
C PHE A 95 4.86 -4.58 10.42
N PHE A 96 5.24 -5.56 9.61
CA PHE A 96 4.40 -6.11 8.56
C PHE A 96 3.98 -7.52 8.96
N ALA A 97 2.69 -7.70 9.22
CA ALA A 97 2.09 -9.02 9.40
C ALA A 97 1.68 -9.58 8.04
N MET A 98 1.92 -10.87 7.84
CA MET A 98 1.49 -11.60 6.64
C MET A 98 1.20 -13.07 6.98
N PRO A 99 0.42 -13.78 6.16
CA PRO A 99 0.28 -15.23 6.24
C PRO A 99 1.63 -15.96 6.10
N ASN A 100 1.65 -17.25 6.42
CA ASN A 100 2.80 -18.10 6.12
C ASN A 100 3.07 -18.14 4.61
N ASP A 101 4.33 -18.35 4.26
CA ASP A 101 4.87 -18.29 2.89
C ASP A 101 4.12 -19.16 1.87
N ASP A 102 3.67 -20.35 2.29
CA ASP A 102 3.01 -21.36 1.47
C ASP A 102 1.51 -21.11 1.26
N ILE A 103 0.93 -20.15 1.99
CA ILE A 103 -0.50 -19.84 1.88
C ILE A 103 -0.80 -19.24 0.51
N LYS A 104 -1.69 -19.91 -0.25
CA LYS A 104 -2.23 -19.39 -1.50
C LYS A 104 -3.21 -18.25 -1.22
N LEU A 105 -3.02 -17.10 -1.89
CA LEU A 105 -3.83 -15.89 -1.70
C LEU A 105 -5.17 -15.97 -2.47
N VAL A 106 -6.05 -16.88 -2.04
CA VAL A 106 -7.41 -17.05 -2.57
C VAL A 106 -8.46 -16.66 -1.52
N PRO A 107 -9.65 -16.19 -1.92
CA PRO A 107 -10.70 -15.83 -0.97
C PRO A 107 -11.12 -16.99 -0.07
N MET A 108 -11.38 -16.71 1.21
CA MET A 108 -11.90 -17.68 2.19
C MET A 108 -13.40 -17.94 1.97
N VAL A 109 -13.74 -18.67 0.89
CA VAL A 109 -15.11 -18.86 0.38
C VAL A 109 -16.10 -19.46 1.39
N GLU A 110 -15.60 -20.16 2.41
CA GLU A 110 -16.41 -20.75 3.47
C GLU A 110 -16.91 -19.73 4.51
N SER A 111 -16.36 -18.50 4.51
CA SER A 111 -16.75 -17.46 5.45
C SER A 111 -18.21 -17.04 5.26
N PRO A 112 -19.08 -17.15 6.29
CA PRO A 112 -20.47 -16.70 6.21
C PRO A 112 -20.59 -15.18 5.95
N VAL A 113 -19.57 -14.41 6.34
CA VAL A 113 -19.52 -12.97 6.05
C VAL A 113 -19.30 -12.76 4.55
N LEU A 114 -18.34 -13.46 3.94
CA LEU A 114 -18.02 -13.30 2.52
C LEU A 114 -19.15 -13.81 1.62
N GLN A 115 -19.80 -14.91 2.01
CA GLN A 115 -20.99 -15.40 1.30
C GLN A 115 -22.13 -14.37 1.29
N ARG A 116 -22.29 -13.61 2.38
CA ARG A 116 -23.31 -12.56 2.50
C ARG A 116 -22.96 -11.29 1.72
N VAL A 117 -21.70 -10.86 1.74
CA VAL A 117 -21.27 -9.57 1.15
C VAL A 117 -20.81 -9.68 -0.30
N GLY A 118 -20.61 -10.91 -0.79
CA GLY A 118 -20.04 -11.19 -2.11
C GLY A 118 -18.52 -11.22 -2.09
N ILE A 119 -17.95 -11.96 -3.04
CA ILE A 119 -16.50 -12.15 -3.20
C ILE A 119 -16.06 -11.49 -4.51
N GLN A 120 -15.12 -10.56 -4.40
CA GLN A 120 -14.43 -9.94 -5.54
C GLN A 120 -13.02 -10.52 -5.64
N ARG A 121 -12.80 -11.39 -6.62
CA ARG A 121 -11.48 -11.97 -6.88
C ARG A 121 -10.56 -10.96 -7.56
N ARG A 122 -9.29 -10.95 -7.17
CA ARG A 122 -8.25 -10.13 -7.83
C ARG A 122 -7.65 -10.83 -9.06
N CYS A 123 -7.67 -12.15 -9.09
CA CYS A 123 -7.24 -13.02 -10.19
C CYS A 123 -7.97 -14.37 -10.07
N GLU A 124 -7.83 -15.23 -11.06
CA GLU A 124 -8.34 -16.60 -10.99
C GLU A 124 -7.66 -17.39 -9.86
N ASP A 125 -8.43 -18.26 -9.18
CA ASP A 125 -7.94 -19.02 -8.02
C ASP A 125 -6.80 -19.98 -8.42
N SER A 126 -6.75 -20.43 -9.68
CA SER A 126 -5.66 -21.24 -10.25
C SER A 126 -4.36 -20.45 -10.37
N GLU A 127 -4.45 -19.16 -10.71
CA GLU A 127 -3.32 -18.25 -10.96
C GLU A 127 -2.87 -17.48 -9.71
N ALA A 128 -3.66 -17.51 -8.63
CA ALA A 128 -3.35 -16.82 -7.40
C ALA A 128 -1.98 -17.22 -6.82
N PRO A 129 -1.12 -16.26 -6.45
CA PRO A 129 0.21 -16.54 -5.91
C PRO A 129 0.13 -17.08 -4.48
N THR A 130 1.21 -17.70 -4.03
CA THR A 130 1.47 -17.88 -2.60
C THR A 130 1.92 -16.56 -1.96
N MET A 131 1.86 -16.45 -0.64
CA MET A 131 2.31 -15.25 0.06
C MET A 131 3.78 -14.93 -0.22
N GLU A 132 4.66 -15.94 -0.24
CA GLU A 132 6.08 -15.76 -0.57
C GLU A 132 6.25 -15.19 -1.99
N ASN A 133 5.62 -15.82 -2.98
CA ASN A 133 5.73 -15.38 -4.38
C ASN A 133 5.20 -13.95 -4.55
N TRP A 134 4.09 -13.62 -3.88
CA TRP A 134 3.55 -12.26 -3.87
C TRP A 134 4.51 -11.26 -3.25
N MET A 135 5.08 -11.57 -2.08
CA MET A 135 6.04 -10.72 -1.38
C MET A 135 7.30 -10.48 -2.23
N ILE A 136 7.89 -11.54 -2.79
CA ILE A 136 9.08 -11.44 -3.63
C ILE A 136 8.79 -10.56 -4.84
N ALA A 137 7.70 -10.85 -5.56
CA ALA A 137 7.36 -10.12 -6.76
C ALA A 137 7.08 -8.63 -6.49
N ARG A 138 6.37 -8.32 -5.39
CA ARG A 138 6.10 -6.94 -4.96
C ARG A 138 7.36 -6.22 -4.48
N THR A 139 8.27 -6.91 -3.80
CA THR A 139 9.54 -6.32 -3.39
C THR A 139 10.43 -6.02 -4.59
N MET A 140 10.51 -6.94 -5.55
CA MET A 140 11.27 -6.74 -6.79
C MET A 140 10.68 -5.63 -7.66
N SER A 141 9.37 -5.41 -7.62
CA SER A 141 8.73 -4.33 -8.39
C SER A 141 9.18 -2.95 -7.95
N TYR A 142 9.44 -2.73 -6.65
CA TYR A 142 10.03 -1.46 -6.18
C TYR A 142 11.43 -1.18 -6.75
N VAL A 143 12.18 -2.22 -7.11
CA VAL A 143 13.55 -2.08 -7.64
C VAL A 143 13.57 -1.98 -9.17
N ASN A 144 12.75 -2.79 -9.83
CA ASN A 144 12.89 -3.08 -11.26
C ASN A 144 11.72 -2.60 -12.13
N SER A 145 10.64 -2.06 -11.55
CA SER A 145 9.44 -1.74 -12.32
C SER A 145 9.67 -0.57 -13.29
N LYS A 146 9.31 -0.80 -14.56
CA LYS A 146 9.02 0.27 -15.52
C LYS A 146 7.52 0.51 -15.51
N LEU A 147 7.09 1.41 -14.64
CA LEU A 147 5.70 1.83 -14.52
C LEU A 147 5.19 2.37 -15.87
N LYS A 148 4.01 1.92 -16.29
CA LYS A 148 3.34 2.41 -17.50
C LYS A 148 2.17 3.30 -17.10
N SER A 149 1.82 4.27 -17.95
CA SER A 149 0.59 5.04 -17.74
C SER A 149 -0.62 4.10 -17.72
N GLY A 150 -1.38 4.12 -16.63
CA GLY A 150 -2.60 3.34 -16.46
C GLY A 150 -3.80 3.95 -17.17
N LYS A 151 -4.98 3.35 -17.00
CA LYS A 151 -6.24 3.85 -17.57
C LYS A 151 -6.74 5.13 -16.90
N GLU A 152 -6.40 5.31 -15.63
CA GLU A 152 -6.79 6.48 -14.83
C GLU A 152 -5.73 7.58 -14.93
N LYS A 153 -6.17 8.83 -15.11
CA LYS A 153 -5.25 9.97 -15.24
C LYS A 153 -4.43 10.13 -13.95
N GLY A 154 -3.10 10.11 -14.09
CA GLY A 154 -2.17 10.26 -12.96
C GLY A 154 -1.94 8.98 -12.16
N VAL A 155 -2.49 7.85 -12.62
CA VAL A 155 -2.24 6.52 -12.08
C VAL A 155 -1.34 5.77 -13.05
N GLU A 156 -0.26 5.21 -12.52
CA GLU A 156 0.61 4.31 -13.25
C GLU A 156 0.29 2.87 -12.84
N GLU A 157 0.46 1.93 -13.76
CA GLU A 157 0.10 0.54 -13.57
C GLU A 157 1.26 -0.39 -13.92
N GLU A 158 1.32 -1.50 -13.20
CA GLU A 158 2.14 -2.67 -13.54
C GLU A 158 1.34 -3.95 -13.29
N ILE A 159 1.79 -5.06 -13.88
CA ILE A 159 1.16 -6.37 -13.70
C ILE A 159 2.13 -7.26 -12.93
N VAL A 160 1.69 -7.76 -11.78
CA VAL A 160 2.44 -8.66 -10.92
C VAL A 160 1.61 -9.94 -10.75
N HIS A 161 2.10 -11.07 -11.25
CA HIS A 161 1.35 -12.35 -11.24
C HIS A 161 -0.09 -12.22 -11.78
N GLY A 162 -0.27 -11.54 -12.92
CA GLY A 162 -1.59 -11.34 -13.52
C GLY A 162 -2.47 -10.30 -12.81
N VAL A 163 -2.04 -9.76 -11.66
CA VAL A 163 -2.77 -8.76 -10.89
C VAL A 163 -2.26 -7.37 -11.21
N VAL A 164 -3.18 -6.46 -11.55
CA VAL A 164 -2.87 -5.05 -11.78
C VAL A 164 -2.55 -4.38 -10.44
N ILE A 165 -1.37 -3.79 -10.34
CA ILE A 165 -0.93 -2.93 -9.26
C ILE A 165 -0.96 -1.49 -9.76
N LYS A 166 -1.58 -0.62 -8.97
CA LYS A 166 -1.71 0.81 -9.24
C LYS A 166 -0.77 1.61 -8.35
N HIS A 167 -0.07 2.55 -8.96
CA HIS A 167 0.80 3.52 -8.33
C HIS A 167 0.22 4.92 -8.56
N TYR A 168 -0.03 5.66 -7.49
CA TYR A 168 -0.71 6.95 -7.55
C TYR A 168 0.27 8.09 -7.31
N ASN A 169 0.31 9.07 -8.20
CA ASN A 169 1.13 10.27 -8.00
C ASN A 169 0.50 11.24 -7.00
#